data_AF-A0A7G6ABE9-F1
#
_entry.id   AF-A0A7G6ABE9-F1
#
_cell.length_a   1.000
_cell.length_b   1.000
_cell.length_c   1.000
_cell.angle_alpha   90.00
_cell.angle_beta   90.00
_cell.angle_gamma   90.00
#
_symmetry.space_group_name_H-M   'P 1'
#
loop_
_entity.id
_entity.type
_entity.pdbx_description
1 polymer ?
#
loop_
_entity_poly.entity_id
_entity_poly.type
_entity_poly.pdbx_seq_one_letter_code
_entity_poly.pdbx_strand_id
1 'polypeptide(L)' 'MEPEVTEGPEISEAERVSRFGCGALLGFFIGLVLVIASAPSSTGFAVLAFLVPMCVCGYLALKYGDEFWYKLFDGI' A
#
# COMPACT_ATOMS: atom_id res chain seq x y z
N MET A 1 -6.70 -29.83 -32.01
CA MET A 1 -5.73 -29.59 -30.92
C MET A 1 -5.93 -28.15 -30.50
N GLU A 2 -6.87 -27.94 -29.58
CA GLU A 2 -7.11 -26.62 -29.01
C GLU A 2 -5.95 -26.29 -28.05
N PRO A 3 -5.39 -25.07 -28.08
CA PRO A 3 -4.34 -24.70 -27.14
C PRO A 3 -4.96 -24.52 -25.76
N GLU A 4 -4.51 -25.35 -24.81
CA GLU A 4 -4.76 -25.19 -23.39
C GLU A 4 -3.98 -23.95 -22.91
N VAL A 5 -4.63 -22.79 -22.96
CA VAL A 5 -4.09 -21.56 -22.37
C VAL A 5 -4.09 -21.77 -20.87
N THR A 6 -2.93 -22.09 -20.34
CA THR A 6 -2.67 -22.17 -18.90
C THR A 6 -2.66 -20.75 -18.35
N GLU A 7 -3.84 -20.17 -18.14
CA GLU A 7 -4.02 -18.96 -17.34
C GLU A 7 -3.71 -19.34 -15.88
N GLY A 8 -2.42 -19.35 -15.52
CA GLY A 8 -2.07 -19.15 -14.11
C GLY A 8 -2.75 -17.85 -13.66
N PRO A 9 -3.21 -17.71 -12.40
CA PRO A 9 -4.05 -16.59 -11.99
C PRO A 9 -3.28 -15.27 -12.15
N GLU A 10 -3.38 -14.65 -13.32
CA GLU A 10 -2.88 -13.33 -13.59
C GLU A 10 -3.76 -12.39 -12.79
N ILE A 11 -3.19 -11.86 -11.70
CA ILE A 11 -3.85 -10.87 -10.86
C ILE A 11 -4.34 -9.75 -11.80
N SER A 12 -5.66 -9.58 -11.89
CA SER A 12 -6.25 -8.62 -12.82
C SER A 12 -5.68 -7.23 -12.57
N GLU A 13 -5.59 -6.40 -13.62
CA GLU A 13 -5.10 -5.03 -13.48
C GLU A 13 -5.92 -4.24 -12.44
N ALA A 14 -7.23 -4.49 -12.38
CA ALA A 14 -8.12 -3.92 -11.39
C ALA A 14 -7.72 -4.30 -9.95
N GLU A 15 -7.31 -5.55 -9.73
CA GLU A 15 -6.86 -6.03 -8.43
C GLU A 15 -5.48 -5.47 -8.04
N ARG A 16 -4.58 -5.28 -9.01
CA ARG A 16 -3.30 -4.60 -8.75
C ARG A 16 -3.51 -3.15 -8.33
N VAL A 17 -4.40 -2.44 -9.03
CA VAL A 17 -4.74 -1.04 -8.69
C VAL A 17 -5.44 -0.97 -7.35
N SER A 18 -6.38 -1.87 -7.04
CA SER A 18 -7.07 -1.86 -5.75
C SER A 18 -6.11 -2.15 -4.59
N ARG A 19 -5.23 -3.15 -4.72
CA ARG A 19 -4.21 -3.48 -3.71
C ARG A 19 -3.28 -2.30 -3.44
N PHE A 20 -2.73 -1.68 -4.49
CA PHE A 20 -1.88 -0.50 -4.33
C PHE A 20 -2.66 0.67 -3.73
N GLY A 21 -3.88 0.92 -4.21
CA GLY A 21 -4.75 1.99 -3.72
C GLY A 21 -5.04 1.86 -2.23
N CYS A 22 -5.45 0.68 -1.77
CA CYS A 22 -5.70 0.42 -0.35
C CYS A 22 -4.44 0.56 0.50
N GLY A 23 -3.30 0.04 0.03
CA GLY A 23 -2.02 0.21 0.72
C GLY A 23 -1.58 1.67 0.80
N ALA A 24 -1.70 2.44 -0.29
CA ALA A 24 -1.39 3.86 -0.31
C ALA A 24 -2.33 4.65 0.60
N LEU A 25 -3.62 4.31 0.66
CA LEU A 25 -4.58 4.94 1.56
C LEU A 25 -4.19 4.73 3.04
N LEU A 26 -3.80 3.52 3.42
CA LEU A 26 -3.26 3.24 4.75
C LEU A 26 -2.00 4.09 5.03
N GLY A 27 -1.08 4.13 4.08
CA GLY A 27 0.12 4.96 4.18
C GLY A 27 -0.20 6.46 4.37
N PHE A 28 -1.25 6.96 3.73
CA PHE A 28 -1.73 8.33 3.92
C PHE A 28 -2.21 8.57 5.36
N PHE A 29 -2.97 7.65 5.95
CA PHE A 29 -3.40 7.77 7.35
C PHE A 29 -2.23 7.74 8.33
N ILE A 30 -1.25 6.87 8.10
CA ILE A 30 -0.01 6.84 8.89
C ILE A 30 0.72 8.19 8.78
N GLY A 31 0.87 8.72 7.57
CA GLY A 31 1.48 10.03 7.35
C GLY A 31 0.73 11.17 8.04
N LEU A 32 -0.61 11.13 8.01
CA LEU A 32 -1.44 12.11 8.71
C LEU A 32 -1.19 12.09 10.22
N VAL A 33 -1.18 10.90 10.83
CA VAL A 33 -0.90 10.74 12.26
C VAL A 33 0.51 11.25 12.59
N LEU A 34 1.50 10.94 11.76
CA LEU A 34 2.88 11.41 11.95
C LEU A 34 2.97 12.94 11.89
N VAL A 35 2.31 13.59 10.93
CA VAL A 35 2.31 15.06 10.82
C VAL A 35 1.60 15.71 12.00
N ILE A 36 0.45 15.18 12.42
CA ILE A 36 -0.28 15.72 13.58
C ILE A 36 0.55 15.54 14.86
N ALA A 37 1.16 14.38 15.06
CA ALA A 37 1.93 14.08 16.27
C ALA A 37 3.25 14.84 16.36
N SER A 38 3.90 15.09 15.22
CA SER A 38 5.21 15.76 15.17
C SER A 38 5.14 17.28 14.98
N ALA A 39 3.98 17.82 14.58
CA ALA A 39 3.77 19.25 14.28
C ALA A 39 4.95 19.87 13.50
N PRO A 40 5.31 19.32 12.33
CA PRO A 40 6.55 19.67 11.67
C PRO A 40 6.54 21.12 11.21
N SER A 41 7.65 21.82 11.47
CA SER A 41 7.85 23.21 11.05
C SER A 41 8.24 23.36 9.57
N SER A 42 8.52 22.24 8.89
CA SER A 42 8.95 22.21 7.49
C SER A 42 7.96 21.48 6.60
N THR A 43 7.51 22.16 5.54
CA THR A 43 6.65 21.58 4.50
C THR A 43 7.32 20.36 3.83
N GLY A 44 8.65 20.37 3.68
CA GLY A 44 9.38 19.23 3.11
C GLY A 44 9.27 17.98 3.97
N PHE A 45 9.32 18.13 5.30
CA PHE A 45 9.11 17.02 6.22
C PHE A 45 7.67 16.52 6.18
N ALA A 46 6.69 17.43 6.14
CA ALA A 46 5.29 17.03 6.02
C ALA A 46 5.04 16.22 4.74
N VAL A 47 5.60 16.65 3.59
CA VAL A 47 5.49 15.92 2.32
C VAL A 47 6.15 14.53 2.41
N LEU A 48 7.34 14.42 2.98
CA LEU A 48 8.00 13.13 3.16
C LEU A 48 7.22 12.21 4.10
N ALA A 49 6.62 12.76 5.15
CA ALA A 49 5.79 12.01 6.08
C ALA A 49 4.55 11.40 5.40
N PHE A 50 4.06 11.95 4.29
CA PHE A 50 3.00 11.32 3.47
C PHE A 50 3.57 10.38 2.40
N LEU A 51 4.55 10.85 1.60
CA LEU A 51 5.03 10.11 0.44
C LEU A 51 5.67 8.77 0.81
N VAL A 52 6.50 8.75 1.85
CA VAL A 52 7.22 7.54 2.26
C VAL A 52 6.25 6.42 2.65
N PRO A 53 5.32 6.59 3.61
CA PRO A 53 4.40 5.53 3.98
C PRO A 53 3.42 5.20 2.86
N MET A 54 2.95 6.16 2.05
CA MET A 54 2.10 5.86 0.88
C MET A 54 2.80 4.92 -0.10
N CYS A 55 4.06 5.20 -0.45
CA CYS A 55 4.84 4.36 -1.36
C CYS A 55 5.16 2.99 -0.75
N VAL A 56 5.56 2.96 0.53
CA VAL A 56 5.92 1.70 1.21
C VAL A 56 4.69 0.80 1.38
N CYS A 57 3.60 1.30 1.94
CA CYS A 57 2.39 0.50 2.15
C CYS A 57 1.73 0.11 0.81
N GLY A 58 1.70 1.01 -0.18
CA GLY A 58 1.22 0.69 -1.52
C GLY A 58 2.05 -0.40 -2.20
N TYR A 59 3.38 -0.31 -2.13
CA TYR A 59 4.28 -1.33 -2.68
C TYR A 59 4.15 -2.68 -1.96
N LEU A 60 4.10 -2.67 -0.63
CA LEU A 60 3.94 -3.89 0.17
C LEU A 60 2.59 -4.56 -0.08
N ALA A 61 1.50 -3.80 -0.16
CA ALA A 61 0.18 -4.32 -0.49
C ALA A 61 0.14 -4.89 -1.92
N LEU A 62 0.83 -4.28 -2.88
CA LEU A 62 0.91 -4.81 -4.24
C LEU A 62 1.76 -6.09 -4.31
N LYS A 63 2.86 -6.15 -3.56
CA LYS A 63 3.78 -7.30 -3.55
C LYS A 63 3.26 -8.50 -2.77
N TYR A 64 2.66 -8.27 -1.61
CA TYR A 64 2.26 -9.33 -0.67
C TYR A 64 0.73 -9.52 -0.60
N GLY A 65 -0.06 -8.62 -1.20
CA GLY A 65 -1.52 -8.76 -1.24
C GLY A 65 -2.14 -8.85 0.15
N ASP A 66 -2.95 -9.88 0.36
CA ASP A 66 -3.65 -10.12 1.62
C ASP A 66 -2.70 -10.49 2.77
N GLU A 67 -1.52 -11.06 2.49
CA GLU A 67 -0.54 -11.41 3.52
C GLU A 67 0.02 -10.17 4.23
N PHE A 68 0.10 -9.03 3.51
CA PHE A 68 0.43 -7.74 4.11
C PHE A 68 -0.60 -7.33 5.17
N TRP A 69 -1.89 -7.42 4.82
CA TRP A 69 -2.98 -7.04 5.71
C TRP A 69 -3.10 -8.01 6.89
N TYR A 70 -2.96 -9.31 6.64
CA TYR A 70 -3.00 -10.31 7.70
C TYR A 70 -1.91 -10.05 8.75
N LYS A 71 -0.66 -9.85 8.33
CA LYS A 71 0.45 -9.54 9.27
C LYS A 71 0.29 -8.20 9.97
N LEU A 72 -0.31 -7.21 9.30
CA LEU A 72 -0.58 -5.91 9.91
C LEU A 72 -1.60 -6.03 11.03
N PHE A 73 -2.68 -6.79 10.83
CA PHE A 73 -3.74 -6.95 11.82
C PHE A 73 -3.44 -8.01 12.87
N ASP A 74 -2.60 -9.01 12.58
CA ASP A 74 -2.14 -10.00 13.57
C ASP A 74 -1.25 -9.37 14.66
N GLY A 75 -0.60 -8.25 14.34
CA GLY A 75 0.24 -7.49 15.27
C GLY A 75 -0.48 -6.44 16.11
N ILE A 76 -1.79 -6.23 15.94
CA ILE A 76 -2.63 -5.26 16.68
C ILE A 76 -3.52 -6.01 17.66
#